data_AF-A0A2W2BVD9-F1
#
_entry.id   AF-A0A2W2BVD9-F1
#
_cell.length_a   1.000
_cell.length_b   1.000
_cell.length_c   1.000
_cell.angle_alpha   90.00
_cell.angle_beta   90.00
_cell.angle_gamma   90.00
#
_symmetry.space_group_name_H-M   'P 1'
#
loop_
_entity.id
_entity.type
_entity.pdbx_description
1 polymer ?
#
loop_
_entity_poly.entity_id
_entity_poly.type
_entity_poly.pdbx_seq_one_letter_code
_entity_poly.pdbx_strand_id
1 'polypeptide(L)'
;MLRDDVTLTMPPQAIRIVGRDPVAAFFATVPAGGRLDQIQLVVTRANGHPAIAAYLPDHGGWECGGYGIMVLTLAGDQVATITGFPDPGLFPLFELPDTAP
;
A
#
# COMPACT_ATOMS: atom_id res chain seq x y z
N MET A 1 9.38 12.56 -2.74
CA MET A 1 10.56 11.88 -2.16
C MET A 1 10.19 11.31 -0.79
N LEU A 2 10.81 10.20 -0.38
CA LEU A 2 10.64 9.64 0.97
C LEU A 2 11.56 10.37 1.94
N ARG A 3 11.05 10.71 3.12
CA ARG A 3 11.88 11.26 4.20
C ARG A 3 12.84 10.18 4.71
N ASP A 4 14.00 10.59 5.20
CA ASP A 4 15.03 9.65 5.69
C ASP A 4 14.50 8.77 6.83
N ASP A 5 13.64 9.35 7.67
CA ASP A 5 12.99 8.75 8.82
C ASP A 5 11.54 8.29 8.55
N VAL A 6 11.20 8.02 7.27
CA VAL A 6 9.88 7.51 6.91
C VAL A 6 9.55 6.26 7.74
N THR A 7 8.35 6.24 8.30
CA THR A 7 7.89 5.12 9.11
C THR A 7 6.77 4.40 8.39
N LEU A 8 6.96 3.11 8.11
CA LEU A 8 5.91 2.21 7.65
C LEU A 8 5.30 1.47 8.84
N THR A 9 3.98 1.50 8.96
CA THR A 9 3.21 0.70 9.93
C THR A 9 2.11 -0.07 9.23
N MET A 10 1.71 -1.21 9.80
CA MET A 10 0.61 -2.00 9.24
C MET A 10 -0.40 -2.48 10.29
N PRO A 11 -1.20 -1.60 10.90
CA PRO A 11 -2.25 -2.04 11.83
C PRO A 11 -3.24 -2.97 11.10
N PRO A 12 -3.62 -4.15 11.66
CA PRO A 12 -3.43 -4.65 13.03
C PRO A 12 -2.13 -5.42 13.31
N GLN A 13 -1.27 -5.64 12.31
CA GLN A 13 0.02 -6.27 12.50
C GLN A 13 0.98 -5.31 13.21
N ALA A 14 1.74 -5.80 14.20
CA ALA A 14 2.74 -5.01 14.92
C ALA A 14 4.02 -4.77 14.08
N ILE A 15 3.86 -4.52 12.79
CA ILE A 15 4.95 -4.20 11.87
C ILE A 15 5.18 -2.70 11.96
N ARG A 16 6.39 -2.32 12.36
CA ARG A 16 6.88 -0.95 12.33
C ARG A 16 8.28 -0.95 11.75
N ILE A 17 8.42 -0.33 10.59
CA ILE A 17 9.67 -0.20 9.86
C ILE A 17 10.00 1.27 9.80
N VAL A 18 11.20 1.65 10.21
CA VAL A 18 11.65 3.04 10.22
C VAL A 18 12.86 3.16 9.33
N GLY A 19 12.86 4.14 8.45
CA GLY A 19 13.94 4.40 7.51
C GLY A 19 13.54 4.14 6.07
N ARG A 20 14.03 4.99 5.16
CA ARG A 20 13.73 4.86 3.73
C ARG A 20 14.14 3.52 3.11
N ASP A 21 15.35 3.07 3.41
CA ASP A 21 15.91 1.82 2.87
C ASP A 21 15.13 0.57 3.30
N PRO A 22 14.84 0.34 4.61
CA PRO A 22 14.08 -0.83 5.02
C PRO A 22 12.61 -0.75 4.59
N VAL A 23 12.02 0.44 4.47
CA VAL A 23 10.68 0.61 3.88
C VAL A 23 10.69 0.22 2.39
N ALA A 24 11.68 0.66 1.63
CA ALA A 24 11.83 0.26 0.23
C ALA A 24 12.06 -1.25 0.08
N ALA A 25 12.88 -1.85 0.94
CA ALA A 25 13.12 -3.30 0.95
C ALA A 25 11.85 -4.10 1.26
N PHE A 26 11.02 -3.63 2.19
CA PHE A 26 9.73 -4.25 2.50
C PHE A 26 8.80 -4.25 1.28
N PHE A 27 8.68 -3.11 0.58
CA PHE A 27 7.92 -3.05 -0.66
C PHE A 27 8.50 -3.93 -1.77
N ALA A 28 9.82 -4.10 -1.80
CA ALA A 28 10.48 -4.96 -2.78
C ALA A 28 10.35 -6.47 -2.47
N THR A 29 9.89 -6.86 -1.28
CA THR A 29 9.90 -8.28 -0.84
C THR A 29 8.54 -8.83 -0.45
N VAL A 30 7.68 -8.02 0.17
CA VAL A 30 6.41 -8.47 0.74
C VAL A 30 5.26 -8.50 -0.27
N PRO A 31 4.93 -7.38 -0.95
CA PRO A 31 3.79 -7.39 -1.86
C PRO A 31 4.13 -8.23 -3.11
N ALA A 32 3.21 -9.13 -3.49
CA ALA A 32 3.37 -10.12 -4.58
C ALA A 32 4.64 -11.01 -4.48
N GLY A 33 5.22 -11.18 -3.27
CA GLY A 33 6.51 -11.87 -3.12
C GLY A 33 7.67 -11.18 -3.86
N GLY A 34 7.61 -9.85 -3.99
CA GLY A 34 8.60 -9.02 -4.69
C GLY A 34 8.32 -8.78 -6.17
N ARG A 35 7.17 -9.24 -6.69
CA ARG A 35 6.74 -8.94 -8.06
C ARG A 35 5.90 -7.67 -8.14
N LEU A 36 6.52 -6.54 -7.82
CA LEU A 36 5.91 -5.20 -7.91
C LEU A 36 5.31 -4.90 -9.29
N ASP A 37 5.91 -5.44 -10.36
CA ASP A 37 5.44 -5.32 -11.75
C ASP A 37 4.04 -5.90 -11.98
N GLN A 38 3.61 -6.85 -11.15
CA GLN A 38 2.30 -7.49 -11.25
C GLN A 38 1.24 -6.83 -10.37
N ILE A 39 1.62 -5.81 -9.60
CA ILE A 39 0.72 -5.15 -8.66
C ILE A 39 0.12 -3.94 -9.34
N GLN A 40 -1.20 -3.94 -9.50
CA GLN A 40 -1.88 -2.74 -9.92
C GLN A 40 -2.05 -1.80 -8.74
N LEU A 41 -1.53 -0.59 -8.87
CA LEU A 41 -1.62 0.46 -7.86
C LEU A 41 -2.59 1.52 -8.34
N VAL A 42 -3.69 1.71 -7.61
CA VAL A 42 -4.69 2.73 -7.90
C VAL A 42 -4.57 3.84 -6.87
N VAL A 43 -4.36 5.07 -7.35
CA VAL A 43 -4.29 6.25 -6.47
C VAL A 43 -5.67 6.55 -5.92
N THR A 44 -5.78 6.67 -4.60
CA THR A 44 -6.99 7.03 -3.88
C THR A 44 -6.69 8.04 -2.77
N ARG A 45 -7.67 8.37 -1.94
CA ARG A 45 -7.51 9.28 -0.81
C ARG A 45 -8.18 8.71 0.42
N ALA A 46 -7.45 8.72 1.53
CA ALA A 46 -7.96 8.29 2.84
C ALA A 46 -7.91 9.48 3.79
N ASN A 47 -9.07 9.89 4.34
CA ASN A 47 -9.13 10.96 5.34
C ASN A 47 -8.37 12.25 4.92
N GLY A 48 -8.49 12.65 3.66
CA GLY A 48 -7.80 13.83 3.10
C GLY A 48 -6.32 13.66 2.79
N HIS A 49 -5.74 12.50 3.10
CA HIS A 49 -4.35 12.15 2.79
C HIS A 49 -4.27 11.34 1.51
N PRO A 50 -3.16 11.45 0.74
CA PRO A 50 -2.93 10.59 -0.41
C PRO A 50 -2.86 9.13 0.03
N ALA A 51 -3.52 8.25 -0.71
CA ALA A 51 -3.52 6.82 -0.45
C ALA A 51 -3.38 6.04 -1.77
N ILE A 52 -3.00 4.77 -1.67
CA ILE A 52 -2.83 3.88 -2.81
C ILE A 52 -3.48 2.55 -2.47
N ALA A 53 -4.40 2.10 -3.31
CA ALA A 53 -4.93 0.75 -3.25
C ALA A 53 -4.06 -0.19 -4.10
N ALA A 54 -3.65 -1.32 -3.54
CA ALA A 54 -2.90 -2.34 -4.24
C ALA A 54 -3.81 -3.52 -4.59
N TYR A 55 -3.75 -3.94 -5.84
CA TYR A 55 -4.41 -5.13 -6.35
C TYR A 55 -3.35 -6.17 -6.71
N LEU A 56 -3.52 -7.40 -6.22
CA LEU A 56 -2.63 -8.53 -6.49
C LEU A 56 -3.31 -9.52 -7.43
N PRO A 57 -2.59 -10.10 -8.41
CA PRO A 57 -3.15 -11.12 -9.28
C PRO A 57 -3.63 -12.30 -8.43
N ASP A 58 -4.90 -12.69 -8.62
CA ASP A 58 -5.40 -13.93 -8.03
C ASP A 58 -4.72 -15.15 -8.68
N HIS A 59 -4.79 -16.32 -8.04
CA HIS A 59 -4.18 -17.56 -8.54
C HIS A 59 -4.70 -17.98 -9.92
N GLY A 60 -5.82 -17.41 -10.41
CA GLY A 60 -6.33 -17.57 -11.78
C GLY A 60 -5.70 -16.67 -12.85
N GLY A 61 -4.94 -15.64 -12.46
CA GLY A 61 -4.12 -14.81 -13.36
C GLY A 61 -4.85 -13.83 -14.28
N TRP A 62 -6.18 -13.74 -14.22
CA TRP A 62 -6.98 -12.88 -15.11
C TRP A 62 -7.59 -11.67 -14.40
N GLU A 63 -7.68 -11.71 -13.08
CA GLU A 63 -8.21 -10.63 -12.25
C GLU A 63 -7.26 -10.40 -11.08
N CYS A 64 -7.01 -9.13 -10.77
CA CYS A 64 -6.26 -8.73 -9.58
C CYS A 64 -7.24 -8.42 -8.45
N GLY A 65 -7.21 -9.21 -7.37
CA GLY A 65 -8.01 -8.95 -6.17
C GLY A 65 -7.43 -7.82 -5.33
N GLY A 66 -8.30 -7.05 -4.69
CA GLY A 66 -7.90 -6.03 -3.72
C GLY A 66 -7.06 -6.66 -2.61
N TYR A 67 -5.83 -6.17 -2.43
CA TYR A 67 -4.93 -6.65 -1.38
C TYR A 67 -5.01 -5.78 -0.13
N GLY A 68 -4.97 -4.46 -0.32
CA GLY A 68 -4.95 -3.51 0.78
C GLY A 68 -4.73 -2.07 0.34
N ILE A 69 -4.89 -1.16 1.29
CA ILE A 69 -4.77 0.29 1.06
C ILE A 69 -3.61 0.83 1.87
N MET A 70 -2.75 1.61 1.24
CA MET A 70 -1.60 2.28 1.83
C MET A 70 -1.88 3.77 1.91
N VAL A 71 -1.97 4.30 3.13
CA VAL A 71 -2.17 5.74 3.37
C VAL A 71 -0.82 6.40 3.58
N LEU A 72 -0.54 7.44 2.81
CA LEU A 72 0.71 8.20 2.84
C LEU A 72 0.46 9.51 3.58
N THR A 73 1.17 9.72 4.68
CA THR A 73 1.19 11.00 5.39
C THR A 73 2.37 11.81 4.89
N LEU A 74 2.09 13.00 4.36
CA LEU A 74 3.10 13.95 3.92
C LEU A 74 3.48 14.90 5.07
N ALA A 75 4.77 15.22 5.17
CA ALA A 75 5.29 16.35 5.94
C ALA A 75 5.96 17.30 4.95
N GLY A 76 5.26 18.37 4.56
CA GLY A 76 5.66 19.22 3.43
C GLY A 76 5.64 18.42 2.12
N ASP A 77 6.74 18.49 1.36
CA ASP A 77 6.90 17.80 0.07
C ASP A 77 7.45 16.35 0.17
N GLN A 78 7.54 15.80 1.39
CA GLN A 78 8.10 14.48 1.64
C GLN A 78 7.13 13.54 2.35
N VAL A 79 7.19 12.24 2.00
CA VAL A 79 6.42 11.19 2.69
C VAL A 79 7.07 10.93 4.05
N ALA A 80 6.33 11.18 5.12
CA ALA A 80 6.77 11.00 6.50
C ALA A 80 6.31 9.66 7.10
N THR A 81 5.09 9.22 6.78
CA THR A 81 4.53 7.96 7.31
C THR A 81 3.78 7.23 6.21
N ILE A 82 3.86 5.90 6.23
CA ILE A 82 3.11 5.02 5.35
C ILE A 82 2.35 4.03 6.23
N THR A 83 1.03 4.05 6.17
CA THR A 83 0.18 3.13 6.95
C THR A 83 -0.48 2.16 5.99
N GLY A 84 -0.04 0.90 5.98
CA GLY A 84 -0.61 -0.17 5.16
C GLY A 84 -1.73 -0.89 5.88
N PHE A 85 -2.90 -0.95 5.26
CA PHE A 85 -4.05 -1.70 5.73
C PHE A 85 -4.29 -2.88 4.77
N PRO A 86 -3.80 -4.09 5.09
CA PRO A 86 -4.01 -5.28 4.27
C PRO A 86 -5.43 -5.85 4.49
N ASP A 87 -6.44 -5.01 4.28
CA ASP A 87 -7.85 -5.35 4.45
C ASP A 87 -8.61 -5.06 3.15
N PRO A 88 -9.03 -6.09 2.40
CA PRO A 88 -9.80 -5.90 1.17
C PRO A 88 -11.20 -5.34 1.44
N GLY A 89 -11.75 -5.52 2.64
CA GLY A 89 -13.04 -4.96 3.05
C GLY A 89 -13.08 -3.43 3.05
N LEU A 90 -11.92 -2.76 2.97
CA LEU A 90 -11.84 -1.32 2.81
C LEU A 90 -12.19 -0.87 1.38
N PHE A 91 -11.93 -1.65 0.34
CA PHE A 91 -12.14 -1.23 -1.07
C PHE A 91 -13.51 -0.61 -1.35
N PRO A 92 -14.65 -1.22 -0.94
CA PRO A 92 -15.96 -0.61 -1.13
C PRO A 92 -16.15 0.72 -0.38
N LEU A 93 -15.45 0.94 0.74
CA LEU A 93 -15.49 2.23 1.46
C LEU A 93 -14.75 3.35 0.71
N PHE A 94 -13.86 2.99 -0.21
CA PHE A 94 -13.11 3.91 -1.06
C PHE A 94 -13.70 4.00 -2.47
N GLU A 95 -14.91 3.45 -2.69
CA GLU A 95 -15.57 3.38 -4.00
C GLU A 95 -14.71 2.67 -5.06
N LEU A 96 -13.86 1.74 -4.61
CA LEU A 96 -12.96 0.95 -5.45
C LEU A 96 -13.58 -0.44 -5.68
N PRO A 97 -13.43 -1.01 -6.89
CA PRO A 97 -13.89 -2.36 -7.14
C PRO A 97 -13.04 -3.37 -6.36
N ASP A 98 -13.65 -4.47 -5.90
CA ASP A 98 -12.96 -5.56 -5.18
C ASP A 98 -11.95 -6.32 -6.08
N THR A 99 -12.16 -6.28 -7.40
CA THR A 99 -11.25 -6.83 -8.40
C THR A 99 -10.97 -5.82 -9.52
N ALA A 100 -9.75 -5.83 -10.05
CA ALA A 100 -9.34 -5.04 -11.20
C ALA A 100 -8.86 -5.96 -12.33
N PRO A 101 -9.14 -5.63 -13.61
CA PRO A 101 -8.71 -6.41 -14.77
C PRO A 101 -7.23 -6.22 -15.13
#